data_AF-A0A358CS80-F1
#
_entry.id   AF-A0A358CS80-F1
#
_cell.length_a   1.000
_cell.length_b   1.000
_cell.length_c   1.000
_cell.angle_alpha   90.00
_cell.angle_beta   90.00
_cell.angle_gamma   90.00
#
_symmetry.space_group_name_H-M   'P 1'
#
loop_
_entity.id
_entity.type
_entity.pdbx_description
1 polymer ?
#
loop_
_entity_poly.entity_id
_entity_poly.type
_entity_poly.pdbx_seq_one_letter_code
_entity_poly.pdbx_strand_id
1 'polypeptide(L)'
;MQLSNRLSRTGLLVVFSIFSLPFIADTAHAQTRAAMQKRAAMQKRLQAAKQAQKQWTPPPIRLPEAVIEKPKGQILSIKEIDRDTTARKNVTDAAGAIDSILESEWSEAGISAGEELTDEQFVRRVYLDLGGRIPRLDEVKAFLSKSSQQKRLDLVDDL
;
A
#
# COMPACT_ATOMS: atom_id res chain seq x y z
N MET A 1 -95.36 -21.76 12.16
CA MET A 1 -96.40 -20.73 12.41
C MET A 1 -95.66 -19.40 12.50
N GLN A 2 -95.60 -18.59 11.42
CA GLN A 2 -96.56 -17.49 11.10
C GLN A 2 -96.71 -16.59 12.35
N LEU A 3 -96.11 -15.40 12.42
CA LEU A 3 -96.59 -14.10 11.92
C LEU A 3 -95.73 -13.06 12.68
N SER A 4 -95.46 -11.81 12.30
CA SER A 4 -95.86 -10.93 11.21
C SER A 4 -95.00 -9.67 11.39
N ASN A 5 -94.57 -9.11 10.27
CA ASN A 5 -93.76 -7.90 10.17
C ASN A 5 -94.68 -6.66 10.01
N ARG A 6 -94.15 -5.49 10.37
CA ARG A 6 -94.57 -4.09 10.05
C ARG A 6 -95.42 -3.30 11.05
N LEU A 7 -94.82 -2.20 11.53
CA LEU A 7 -95.26 -0.78 11.51
C LEU A 7 -94.40 -0.04 12.56
N SER A 8 -93.86 1.19 12.42
CA SER A 8 -93.81 2.21 11.37
C SER A 8 -92.91 3.37 11.85
N ARG A 9 -92.19 4.01 10.92
CA ARG A 9 -92.01 5.48 10.77
C ARG A 9 -91.15 6.32 11.76
N THR A 10 -89.99 6.74 11.23
CA THR A 10 -89.43 8.13 11.07
C THR A 10 -88.99 9.00 12.27
N GLY A 11 -87.76 9.54 12.15
CA GLY A 11 -87.24 10.76 12.81
C GLY A 11 -85.79 10.58 13.31
N LEU A 12 -84.74 10.78 12.51
CA LEU A 12 -84.06 12.02 12.06
C LEU A 12 -83.05 12.63 13.07
N LEU A 13 -81.80 12.71 12.57
CA LEU A 13 -80.66 13.61 12.88
C LEU A 13 -79.54 13.19 13.86
N VAL A 14 -78.34 13.11 13.25
CA VAL A 14 -76.99 12.85 13.78
C VAL A 14 -76.19 14.15 13.69
N VAL A 15 -75.57 14.64 14.78
CA VAL A 15 -74.31 15.40 14.75
C VAL A 15 -73.65 15.35 16.15
N PHE A 16 -72.50 14.68 16.30
CA PHE A 16 -71.53 14.99 17.36
C PHE A 16 -70.12 14.58 16.90
N SER A 17 -69.24 15.56 16.66
CA SER A 17 -67.82 15.33 16.36
C SER A 17 -66.95 16.27 17.19
N ILE A 18 -66.42 15.72 18.28
CA ILE A 18 -65.02 15.70 18.73
C ILE A 18 -64.18 16.97 18.46
N PHE A 19 -63.63 17.59 19.51
CA PHE A 19 -62.23 18.05 19.49
C PHE A 19 -61.66 18.28 20.91
N SER A 20 -60.66 17.49 21.28
CA SER A 20 -59.78 17.72 22.43
C SER A 20 -58.35 17.94 21.88
N LEU A 21 -57.70 19.00 22.37
CA LEU A 21 -56.26 19.34 22.21
C LEU A 21 -55.37 18.18 22.71
N PRO A 22 -54.08 17.99 22.30
CA PRO A 22 -52.99 19.00 22.37
C PRO A 22 -51.78 18.84 21.39
N PHE A 23 -50.91 19.85 21.19
CA PHE A 23 -49.57 19.60 20.61
C PHE A 23 -48.48 20.63 20.96
N ILE A 24 -47.54 20.22 21.82
CA ILE A 24 -46.20 20.79 22.01
C ILE A 24 -45.21 19.78 21.38
N ALA A 25 -44.69 20.02 20.17
CA ALA A 25 -43.57 19.23 19.61
C ALA A 25 -43.06 19.77 18.24
N ASP A 26 -42.32 20.89 18.21
CA ASP A 26 -41.84 21.45 16.92
C ASP A 26 -40.30 21.59 16.76
N THR A 27 -39.49 21.50 17.83
CA THR A 27 -38.03 21.66 17.71
C THR A 27 -37.25 20.34 17.49
N ALA A 28 -37.75 19.22 18.03
CA ALA A 28 -37.14 17.90 17.83
C ALA A 28 -37.33 17.36 16.39
N HIS A 29 -38.43 17.73 15.73
CA HIS A 29 -38.71 17.40 14.33
C HIS A 29 -37.83 18.19 13.35
N ALA A 30 -37.44 19.42 13.69
CA ALA A 30 -36.54 20.23 12.86
C ALA A 30 -35.11 19.68 12.83
N GLN A 31 -34.55 19.28 13.98
CA GLN A 31 -33.20 18.71 14.07
C GLN A 31 -33.11 17.34 13.39
N THR A 32 -34.13 16.49 13.54
CA THR A 32 -34.20 15.18 12.85
C THR A 32 -34.36 15.34 11.34
N ARG A 33 -35.17 16.29 10.86
CA ARG A 33 -35.25 16.63 9.42
C ARG A 33 -33.92 17.14 8.87
N ALA A 34 -33.23 18.02 9.60
CA ALA A 34 -31.90 18.51 9.20
C ALA A 34 -30.84 17.40 9.16
N ALA A 35 -30.84 16.46 10.12
CA ALA A 35 -29.95 15.31 10.12
C ALA A 35 -30.25 14.32 8.98
N MET A 36 -31.53 14.09 8.68
CA MET A 36 -31.96 13.27 7.54
C MET A 36 -31.56 13.90 6.20
N GLN A 37 -31.71 15.23 6.06
CA GLN A 37 -31.26 15.97 4.87
C GLN A 37 -29.74 15.89 4.70
N LYS A 38 -28.95 16.04 5.77
CA LYS A 38 -27.49 15.88 5.73
C LYS A 38 -27.06 14.46 5.32
N ARG A 39 -27.73 13.42 5.85
CA ARG A 39 -27.48 12.02 5.46
C ARG A 39 -27.85 11.75 4.01
N ALA A 40 -28.99 12.25 3.55
CA ALA A 40 -29.41 12.13 2.15
C ALA A 40 -28.42 12.85 1.20
N ALA A 41 -27.94 14.04 1.57
CA ALA A 41 -26.92 14.76 0.81
C ALA A 41 -25.57 14.02 0.78
N MET A 42 -25.15 13.41 1.89
CA MET A 42 -23.94 12.58 1.96
C MET A 42 -24.07 11.33 1.08
N GLN A 43 -25.20 10.63 1.13
CA GLN A 43 -25.46 9.47 0.27
C GLN A 43 -25.42 9.87 -1.21
N LYS A 44 -26.02 11.01 -1.58
CA LYS A 44 -25.95 11.55 -2.93
C LYS A 44 -24.51 11.87 -3.36
N ARG A 45 -23.67 12.42 -2.48
CA ARG A 45 -22.24 12.67 -2.74
C ARG A 45 -21.45 11.37 -2.89
N LEU A 46 -21.72 10.35 -2.08
CA LEU A 46 -21.08 9.04 -2.20
C LEU A 46 -21.48 8.33 -3.49
N GLN A 47 -22.76 8.41 -3.89
CA GLN A 47 -23.22 7.88 -5.17
C GLN A 47 -22.61 8.64 -6.35
N ALA A 48 -22.57 9.97 -6.28
CA ALA A 48 -21.92 10.80 -7.29
C ALA A 48 -20.42 10.52 -7.38
N ALA A 49 -19.73 10.30 -6.26
CA ALA A 49 -18.31 9.92 -6.23
C ALA A 49 -18.08 8.52 -6.83
N LYS A 50 -18.94 7.54 -6.52
CA LYS A 50 -18.89 6.21 -7.14
C LYS A 50 -19.16 6.26 -8.64
N GLN A 51 -20.11 7.09 -9.08
CA GLN A 51 -20.38 7.32 -10.50
C GLN A 51 -19.21 8.04 -11.18
N ALA A 52 -18.63 9.05 -10.52
CA ALA A 52 -17.46 9.78 -10.99
C ALA A 52 -16.21 8.90 -11.11
N GLN A 53 -16.04 7.94 -10.21
CA GLN A 53 -14.96 6.96 -10.29
C GLN A 53 -15.23 5.91 -11.38
N LYS A 54 -16.49 5.50 -11.60
CA LYS A 54 -16.87 4.57 -12.66
C LYS A 54 -16.69 5.16 -14.06
N GLN A 55 -16.89 6.47 -14.22
CA GLN A 55 -16.70 7.18 -15.49
C GLN A 55 -15.26 7.67 -15.70
N TRP A 56 -14.36 7.54 -14.72
CA TRP A 56 -12.96 7.89 -14.90
C TRP A 56 -12.27 6.81 -15.74
N THR A 57 -12.01 7.15 -17.00
CA THR A 57 -11.11 6.39 -17.85
C THR A 57 -9.71 6.98 -17.72
N PRO A 58 -8.68 6.20 -17.39
CA PRO A 58 -7.31 6.70 -17.40
C PRO A 58 -6.99 7.28 -18.79
N PRO A 59 -6.22 8.38 -18.87
CA PRO A 59 -5.80 8.93 -20.15
C PRO A 59 -5.07 7.84 -20.97
N PRO A 60 -5.17 7.86 -22.30
CA PRO A 60 -4.52 6.86 -23.13
C PRO A 60 -3.01 6.90 -22.88
N ILE A 61 -2.47 5.76 -22.46
CA ILE A 61 -1.03 5.58 -22.25
C ILE A 61 -0.37 5.65 -23.63
N ARG A 62 0.42 6.71 -23.89
CA ARG A 62 1.17 6.88 -25.15
C ARG A 62 2.49 6.13 -25.13
N LEU A 63 2.45 4.87 -24.70
CA LEU A 63 3.59 3.96 -24.73
C LEU A 63 3.33 2.91 -25.82
N PRO A 64 4.37 2.43 -26.51
CA PRO A 64 4.20 1.32 -27.43
C PRO A 64 3.76 0.06 -26.69
N GLU A 65 3.06 -0.83 -27.39
CA GLU A 65 2.56 -2.12 -26.84
C GLU A 65 3.67 -2.91 -26.13
N ALA A 66 4.90 -2.87 -26.66
CA ALA A 66 6.08 -3.50 -26.07
C ALA A 66 6.45 -3.02 -24.64
N VAL A 67 6.01 -1.81 -24.23
CA VAL A 67 6.23 -1.27 -22.88
C VAL A 67 5.00 -1.51 -21.98
N ILE A 68 3.83 -1.69 -22.58
CA ILE A 68 2.57 -1.95 -21.87
C ILE A 68 2.46 -3.42 -21.47
N GLU A 69 2.85 -4.33 -22.36
CA GLU A 69 2.85 -5.76 -22.08
C GLU A 69 4.11 -6.16 -21.31
N LYS A 70 3.93 -6.82 -20.16
CA LYS A 70 5.06 -7.48 -19.50
C LYS A 70 5.62 -8.57 -20.42
N PRO A 71 6.96 -8.69 -20.54
CA PRO A 71 7.58 -9.75 -21.34
C PRO A 71 7.13 -11.11 -20.80
N LYS A 72 6.56 -11.94 -21.68
CA LYS A 72 5.99 -13.27 -21.34
C LYS A 72 7.06 -14.37 -21.35
N GLY A 73 8.30 -14.06 -21.75
CA GLY A 73 9.40 -15.00 -21.87
C GLY A 73 10.62 -14.63 -21.02
N GLN A 74 11.53 -15.58 -20.85
CA GLN A 74 12.82 -15.34 -20.22
C GLN A 74 13.66 -14.43 -21.12
N ILE A 75 13.98 -13.24 -20.62
CA ILE A 75 14.63 -12.17 -21.40
C ILE A 75 16.09 -12.55 -21.72
N LEU A 76 16.77 -13.26 -20.82
CA LEU A 76 18.15 -13.72 -20.96
C LEU A 76 18.35 -15.05 -20.21
N SER A 77 19.05 -16.00 -20.83
CA SER A 77 19.55 -17.19 -20.14
C SER A 77 20.88 -16.85 -19.49
N ILE A 78 20.83 -16.51 -18.21
CA ILE A 78 22.01 -16.18 -17.41
C ILE A 78 22.39 -17.44 -16.66
N LYS A 79 23.64 -17.90 -16.81
CA LYS A 79 24.16 -19.00 -16.00
C LYS A 79 24.10 -18.57 -14.53
N GLU A 80 23.49 -19.38 -13.69
CA GLU A 80 23.45 -19.11 -12.25
C GLU A 80 24.87 -18.94 -11.70
N ILE A 81 25.02 -17.96 -10.82
CA ILE A 81 26.28 -17.72 -10.11
C ILE A 81 26.45 -18.87 -9.11
N ASP A 82 27.61 -19.50 -9.10
CA ASP A 82 27.95 -20.53 -8.12
C ASP A 82 28.10 -19.89 -6.73
N ARG A 83 27.09 -20.11 -5.90
CA ARG A 83 27.00 -19.65 -4.51
C ARG A 83 27.30 -20.78 -3.53
N ASP A 84 28.11 -21.77 -3.91
CA ASP A 84 28.53 -22.83 -2.99
C ASP A 84 29.54 -22.30 -1.95
N THR A 85 29.62 -22.99 -0.81
CA THR A 85 30.57 -22.71 0.27
C THR A 85 32.02 -22.83 -0.22
N THR A 86 32.32 -23.79 -1.09
CA THR A 86 33.68 -23.99 -1.63
C THR A 86 34.11 -22.82 -2.49
N ALA A 87 33.23 -22.37 -3.39
CA ALA A 87 33.47 -21.20 -4.24
C ALA A 87 33.70 -19.94 -3.39
N ARG A 88 32.87 -19.69 -2.38
CA ARG A 88 33.05 -18.56 -1.45
C ARG A 88 34.37 -18.62 -0.69
N LYS A 89 34.77 -19.81 -0.23
CA LYS A 89 36.05 -19.98 0.47
C LYS A 89 37.22 -19.64 -0.45
N ASN A 90 37.21 -20.11 -1.69
CA ASN A 90 38.28 -19.81 -2.64
C ASN A 90 38.42 -18.29 -2.90
N VAL A 91 37.29 -17.58 -3.03
CA VAL A 91 37.29 -16.11 -3.18
C VAL A 91 37.85 -15.43 -1.92
N THR A 92 37.45 -15.90 -0.74
CA THR A 92 37.93 -15.35 0.55
C THR A 92 39.43 -15.58 0.73
N ASP A 93 39.92 -16.78 0.40
CA ASP A 93 41.34 -17.11 0.45
C ASP A 93 42.16 -16.25 -0.54
N ALA A 94 41.64 -16.05 -1.76
CA ALA A 94 42.27 -15.19 -2.75
C ALA A 94 42.30 -13.71 -2.33
N ALA A 95 41.23 -13.20 -1.73
CA ALA A 95 41.19 -11.85 -1.16
C ALA A 95 42.23 -11.68 -0.06
N GLY A 96 42.31 -12.63 0.89
CA GLY A 96 43.31 -12.60 1.95
C GLY A 96 44.76 -12.64 1.44
N ALA A 97 45.01 -13.33 0.32
CA ALA A 97 46.32 -13.30 -0.34
C ALA A 97 46.64 -11.92 -0.93
N ILE A 98 45.66 -11.25 -1.53
CA ILE A 98 45.82 -9.87 -2.04
C ILE A 98 46.06 -8.91 -0.87
N ASP A 99 45.29 -9.01 0.20
CA ASP A 99 45.43 -8.15 1.38
C ASP A 99 46.83 -8.30 2.00
N SER A 100 47.36 -9.53 2.06
CA SER A 100 48.71 -9.79 2.56
C SER A 100 49.80 -9.12 1.71
N ILE A 101 49.63 -9.08 0.39
CA ILE A 101 50.55 -8.39 -0.52
C ILE A 101 50.46 -6.88 -0.30
N LEU A 102 49.24 -6.33 -0.25
CA LEU A 102 49.04 -4.89 -0.06
C LEU A 102 49.62 -4.39 1.27
N GLU A 103 49.43 -5.15 2.35
CA GLU A 103 49.98 -4.79 3.66
C GLU A 103 51.52 -4.78 3.65
N SER A 104 52.15 -5.73 2.97
CA SER A 104 53.62 -5.77 2.82
C SER A 104 54.12 -4.53 2.07
N GLU A 105 53.51 -4.21 0.93
CA GLU A 105 53.90 -3.08 0.09
C GLU A 105 53.68 -1.73 0.80
N TRP A 106 52.57 -1.59 1.55
CA TRP A 106 52.31 -0.40 2.35
C TRP A 106 53.30 -0.23 3.49
N SER A 107 53.63 -1.32 4.19
CA SER A 107 54.63 -1.31 5.26
C SER A 107 56.01 -0.91 4.73
N GLU A 108 56.42 -1.45 3.58
CA GLU A 108 57.70 -1.09 2.94
C GLU A 108 57.74 0.37 2.48
N ALA A 109 56.61 0.88 1.98
CA ALA A 109 56.47 2.28 1.54
C ALA A 109 56.25 3.28 2.69
N GLY A 110 56.04 2.80 3.93
CA GLY A 110 55.69 3.65 5.08
C GLY A 110 54.32 4.32 4.94
N ILE A 111 53.40 3.71 4.18
CA ILE A 111 52.04 4.20 3.95
C ILE A 111 51.11 3.55 4.99
N SER A 112 50.26 4.34 5.61
CA SER A 112 49.20 3.83 6.49
C SER A 112 47.92 3.60 5.69
N ALA A 113 47.26 2.46 5.92
CA ALA A 113 45.98 2.13 5.31
C ALA A 113 44.91 3.17 5.68
N GLY A 114 43.93 3.34 4.78
CA GLY A 114 42.78 4.21 5.03
C GLY A 114 41.86 3.65 6.12
N GLU A 115 41.02 4.51 6.68
CA GLU A 115 39.97 4.09 7.62
C GLU A 115 38.98 3.13 6.93
N GLU A 116 38.49 2.15 7.69
CA GLU A 116 37.46 1.24 7.20
C GLU A 116 36.17 1.99 6.88
N LEU A 117 35.44 1.48 5.89
CA LEU A 117 34.13 2.03 5.53
C LEU A 117 33.10 1.76 6.63
N THR A 118 32.37 2.82 6.99
CA THR A 118 31.12 2.69 7.75
C THR A 118 30.09 1.88 6.96
N ASP A 119 29.10 1.32 7.64
CA ASP A 119 28.07 0.50 6.99
C ASP A 119 27.23 1.31 5.99
N GLU A 120 26.98 2.59 6.26
CA GLU A 120 26.28 3.52 5.38
C GLU A 120 27.08 3.81 4.09
N GLN A 121 28.39 3.97 4.23
CA GLN A 121 29.28 4.16 3.08
C GLN A 121 29.40 2.87 2.27
N PHE A 122 29.54 1.73 2.94
CA PHE A 122 29.64 0.41 2.31
C PHE A 122 28.41 0.11 1.47
N VAL A 123 27.19 0.22 2.02
CA VAL A 123 25.96 -0.09 1.26
C VAL A 123 25.86 0.79 0.01
N ARG A 124 26.13 2.09 0.11
CA ARG A 124 26.10 2.97 -1.06
C ARG A 124 27.14 2.57 -2.09
N ARG A 125 28.35 2.21 -1.66
CA ARG A 125 29.46 1.87 -2.56
C ARG A 125 29.19 0.60 -3.34
N VAL A 126 28.77 -0.47 -2.66
CA VAL A 126 28.51 -1.76 -3.30
C VAL A 126 27.37 -1.67 -4.32
N TYR A 127 26.29 -0.94 -4.02
CA TYR A 127 25.20 -0.73 -4.98
C TYR A 127 25.63 0.04 -6.23
N LEU A 128 26.57 0.96 -6.11
CA LEU A 128 27.12 1.68 -7.26
C LEU A 128 28.05 0.78 -8.08
N ASP A 129 28.91 0.00 -7.41
CA ASP A 129 29.93 -0.81 -8.06
C ASP A 129 29.34 -2.07 -8.72
N LEU A 130 28.43 -2.77 -8.05
CA LEU A 130 27.81 -4.01 -8.55
C LEU A 130 26.45 -3.74 -9.22
N GLY A 131 25.61 -2.94 -8.57
CA GLY A 131 24.24 -2.68 -9.03
C GLY A 131 24.12 -1.54 -10.03
N GLY A 132 25.17 -0.73 -10.23
CA GLY A 132 25.16 0.43 -11.12
C GLY A 132 24.15 1.52 -10.76
N ARG A 133 23.64 1.54 -9.52
CA ARG A 133 22.58 2.47 -9.08
C ARG A 133 22.72 2.87 -7.62
N ILE A 134 22.01 3.92 -7.23
CA ILE A 134 21.92 4.33 -5.82
C ILE A 134 20.90 3.40 -5.11
N PRO A 135 21.18 2.94 -3.88
CA PRO A 135 20.23 2.13 -3.12
C PRO A 135 19.00 2.96 -2.74
N ARG A 136 17.85 2.30 -2.68
CA ARG A 136 16.61 2.90 -2.17
C ARG A 136 16.60 2.93 -0.65
N LEU A 137 15.71 3.75 -0.08
CA LEU A 137 15.61 3.92 1.37
C LEU A 137 15.27 2.61 2.11
N ASP A 138 14.38 1.79 1.55
CA ASP A 138 13.99 0.48 2.08
C ASP A 138 15.18 -0.48 2.11
N GLU A 139 15.97 -0.50 1.04
CA GLU A 139 17.16 -1.36 0.91
C GLU A 139 18.23 -1.00 1.94
N VAL A 140 18.53 0.30 2.09
CA VAL A 140 19.50 0.79 3.10
C VAL A 140 19.03 0.44 4.50
N LYS A 141 17.76 0.69 4.84
CA LYS A 141 17.21 0.37 6.16
C LYS A 141 17.28 -1.13 6.45
N ALA A 142 16.94 -1.96 5.48
CA ALA A 142 17.02 -3.41 5.62
C ALA A 142 18.46 -3.84 5.93
N PHE A 143 19.45 -3.33 5.19
CA PHE A 143 20.86 -3.63 5.44
C PHE A 143 21.34 -3.16 6.83
N LEU A 144 21.08 -1.90 7.19
CA LEU A 144 21.52 -1.34 8.47
C LEU A 144 20.86 -2.01 9.68
N SER A 145 19.65 -2.57 9.51
CA SER A 145 18.97 -3.32 10.58
C SER A 145 19.57 -4.70 10.88
N LYS A 146 20.38 -5.26 9.97
CA LYS A 146 21.01 -6.58 10.17
C LYS A 146 22.19 -6.44 11.14
N SER A 147 22.22 -7.30 12.15
CA SER A 147 23.34 -7.43 13.11
C SER A 147 24.26 -8.62 12.82
N SER A 148 24.04 -9.36 11.73
CA SER A 148 24.88 -10.48 11.32
C SER A 148 26.29 -10.01 10.99
N GLN A 149 27.31 -10.75 11.44
CA GLN A 149 28.70 -10.53 11.06
C GLN A 149 28.92 -10.71 9.55
N GLN A 150 28.07 -11.51 8.90
CA GLN A 150 28.12 -11.79 7.46
C GLN A 150 27.28 -10.84 6.61
N LYS A 151 26.63 -9.82 7.20
CA LYS A 151 25.65 -8.98 6.49
C LYS A 151 26.19 -8.33 5.20
N ARG A 152 27.49 -8.02 5.16
CA ARG A 152 28.17 -7.44 3.99
C ARG A 152 28.29 -8.45 2.85
N LEU A 153 28.63 -9.70 3.16
CA LEU A 153 28.69 -10.79 2.19
C LEU A 153 27.29 -11.14 1.67
N ASP A 154 26.31 -11.22 2.59
CA ASP A 154 24.91 -11.48 2.22
C ASP A 154 24.40 -10.40 1.25
N LEU A 155 24.75 -9.13 1.48
CA LEU A 155 24.37 -8.05 0.57
C LEU A 155 24.99 -8.21 -0.82
N VAL A 156 26.26 -8.59 -0.90
CA VAL A 156 26.95 -8.81 -2.18
C VAL A 156 26.33 -9.97 -2.95
N ASP A 157 25.94 -11.05 -2.26
CA ASP A 157 25.28 -12.20 -2.88
C ASP A 157 23.86 -11.88 -3.39
N ASP A 158 23.19 -10.89 -2.80
CA ASP A 158 21.81 -10.49 -3.14
C ASP A 158 21.72 -9.51 -4.33
N LEU A 159 22.85 -8.89 -4.74
CA LEU A 159 22.92 -7.92 -5.84
C LEU A 159 23.16 -8.57 -7.20
#